data_AF-A0A117LBC2-F1
#
_entry.id   AF-A0A117LBC2-F1
#
_cell.length_a   1.000
_cell.length_b   1.000
_cell.length_c   1.000
_cell.angle_alpha   90.00
_cell.angle_beta   90.00
_cell.angle_gamma   90.00
#
_symmetry.space_group_name_H-M   'P 1'
#
loop_
_entity.id
_entity.type
_entity.pdbx_description
1 polymer ?
#
loop_
_entity_poly.entity_id
_entity_poly.type
_entity_poly.pdbx_seq_one_letter_code
_entity_poly.pdbx_strand_id
1 'polypeptide(L)' 'MEEKQYLMLPGPTPVPPRVLRALAKPMINHRGPEFKTLLSEITAGLKEVFRT' A
#
# COMPACT_ATOMS: atom_id res chain seq x y z
N MET A 1 -13.36 16.90 14.21
CA MET A 1 -12.52 16.27 13.18
C MET A 1 -11.10 16.65 13.52
N GLU A 2 -10.21 15.68 13.63
CA GLU A 2 -8.80 15.96 13.90
C GLU A 2 -8.19 16.66 12.67
N GLU A 3 -7.47 17.76 12.86
CA GLU A 3 -6.87 18.51 11.76
C GLU A 3 -5.78 17.68 11.06
N LYS A 4 -5.64 17.87 9.75
CA LYS A 4 -4.61 17.18 8.96
C LYS A 4 -3.23 17.66 9.38
N GLN A 5 -2.51 16.82 10.14
CA GLN A 5 -1.14 17.10 10.54
C GLN A 5 -0.17 16.93 9.36
N TYR A 6 0.62 17.96 9.08
CA TYR A 6 1.71 17.92 8.11
C TYR A 6 3.02 17.61 8.85
N LEU A 7 3.55 16.39 8.69
CA LEU A 7 4.85 16.02 9.24
C LEU A 7 5.95 16.48 8.28
N MET A 8 6.78 17.43 8.72
CA MET A 8 7.97 17.91 8.01
C MET A 8 9.25 17.23 8.52
N LEU A 9 9.13 16.00 9.03
CA LEU A 9 10.24 15.16 9.45
C LEU A 9 10.74 14.33 8.26
N PRO A 10 12.01 13.85 8.26
CA PRO A 10 12.54 13.00 7.18
C PRO A 10 11.86 11.62 7.10
N GLY A 11 10.96 11.31 8.03
CA GLY A 11 10.18 10.08 8.08
C GLY A 11 9.84 9.73 9.53
N PRO A 12 8.65 9.14 9.80
CA PRO A 12 7.56 8.85 8.86
C PRO A 12 6.81 10.10 8.38
N THR A 13 6.15 10.00 7.22
CA THR A 13 5.29 11.05 6.65
C THR A 13 3.83 10.58 6.58
N PRO A 14 2.83 11.48 6.52
CA PRO A 14 1.44 11.09 6.40
C PRO A 14 1.20 10.23 5.14
N VAL A 15 0.52 9.10 5.33
CA VAL A 15 0.22 8.15 4.25
C VAL A 15 -0.90 8.71 3.36
N PRO A 16 -0.80 8.65 2.02
CA PRO A 16 -1.88 9.11 1.14
C PRO A 16 -3.23 8.44 1.45
N PRO A 17 -4.37 9.17 1.43
CA PRO A 17 -5.68 8.60 1.80
C PRO A 17 -6.08 7.34 1.02
N ARG A 18 -5.66 7.22 -0.25
CA ARG A 18 -5.92 6.01 -1.06
C ARG A 18 -5.25 4.76 -0.50
N VAL A 19 -4.06 4.91 0.10
CA VAL A 19 -3.29 3.80 0.69
C VAL A 19 -3.89 3.41 2.03
N LEU A 20 -4.29 4.38 2.86
CA LEU A 20 -5.02 4.10 4.10
C LEU A 20 -6.33 3.33 3.85
N ARG A 21 -7.09 3.70 2.81
CA ARG A 21 -8.28 2.94 2.39
C ARG A 21 -7.95 1.52 1.94
N ALA A 22 -6.80 1.31 1.29
CA ALA A 22 -6.37 -0.04 0.91
C ALA A 22 -5.96 -0.88 2.12
N LEU A 23 -5.27 -0.29 3.10
CA LEU A 23 -4.89 -0.94 4.36
C LEU A 23 -6.09 -1.31 5.24
N ALA A 24 -7.20 -0.58 5.13
CA ALA A 24 -8.44 -0.85 5.86
C ALA A 24 -9.25 -2.03 5.28
N LYS A 25 -8.82 -2.63 4.16
CA LYS A 25 -9.51 -3.79 3.59
C LYS A 25 -9.39 -5.02 4.51
N PRO A 26 -10.39 -5.91 4.55
CA PRO A 26 -10.30 -7.16 5.29
C PRO A 26 -9.08 -7.99 4.90
N MET A 27 -8.51 -8.71 5.87
CA MET A 27 -7.42 -9.64 5.59
C MET A 27 -7.89 -10.79 4.69
N ILE A 28 -7.00 -11.22 3.81
CA ILE A 28 -7.23 -12.32 2.88
C ILE A 28 -6.32 -13.51 3.24
N ASN A 29 -6.70 -14.71 2.81
CA ASN A 29 -5.88 -15.90 3.04
C ASN A 29 -4.55 -15.80 2.26
N HIS A 30 -3.43 -15.82 2.98
CA HIS A 30 -2.07 -15.78 2.41
C HIS A 30 -1.73 -16.92 1.44
N ARG A 31 -2.47 -18.04 1.46
CA ARG A 31 -2.33 -19.15 0.49
C ARG A 31 -3.49 -19.21 -0.51
N GLY A 32 -4.40 -18.24 -0.47
CA GLY A 32 -5.57 -18.18 -1.33
C GLY A 32 -5.25 -17.64 -2.72
N PRO A 33 -6.16 -17.86 -3.69
CA PRO A 33 -6.00 -17.37 -5.06
C PRO A 33 -5.93 -15.84 -5.14
N GLU A 34 -6.66 -15.13 -4.27
CA GLU A 34 -6.66 -13.66 -4.24
C GLU A 34 -5.27 -13.09 -3.89
N PHE A 35 -4.61 -13.67 -2.88
CA PHE A 35 -3.26 -13.25 -2.50
C PHE A 35 -2.24 -13.54 -3.61
N LYS A 36 -2.37 -14.68 -4.30
CA LYS A 36 -1.50 -15.02 -5.45
C LYS A 36 -1.62 -13.98 -6.57
N THR A 37 -2.84 -13.55 -6.90
CA THR A 37 -3.08 -12.50 -7.89
C THR A 37 -2.47 -11.17 -7.43
N LEU A 38 -2.77 -10.75 -6.20
CA LEU A 38 -2.24 -9.51 -5.63
C LEU A 38 -0.70 -9.47 -5.64
N LEU A 39 -0.04 -10.56 -5.25
CA LEU A 39 1.42 -10.66 -5.24
C LEU A 39 2.01 -10.52 -6.66
N SER A 40 1.34 -11.12 -7.65
CA SER A 40 1.78 -11.07 -9.05
C SER A 40 1.67 -9.64 -9.60
N GLU A 41 0.57 -8.95 -9.32
CA GLU A 41 0.35 -7.55 -9.70
C GLU A 41 1.37 -6.60 -9.05
N ILE A 42 1.59 -6.75 -7.73
CA ILE A 42 2.58 -5.94 -7.01
C ILE A 42 3.98 -6.16 -7.59
N THR A 43 4.37 -7.41 -7.85
CA THR A 43 5.69 -7.74 -8.39
C THR A 43 5.90 -7.11 -9.78
N ALA A 44 4.88 -7.16 -10.64
CA ALA A 44 4.94 -6.51 -11.96
C ALA A 44 5.04 -4.98 -11.84
N GLY A 45 4.27 -4.36 -10.94
CA GLY A 45 4.36 -2.92 -10.69
C GLY A 45 5.71 -2.49 -10.12
N LEU A 46 6.31 -3.29 -9.22
CA LEU A 46 7.64 -3.01 -8.69
C LEU A 46 8.70 -3.05 -9.79
N LYS A 47 8.62 -4.00 -10.72
CA LYS A 47 9.49 -4.06 -11.90
C LYS A 47 9.42 -2.79 -12.75
N GLU A 48 8.21 -2.28 -12.98
CA GLU A 48 8.01 -1.02 -13.69
C GLU A 48 8.64 0.18 -12.96
N VAL A 49 8.46 0.27 -11.63
CA VAL A 49 9.01 1.34 -10.80
C VAL A 49 10.54 1.29 -10.75
N PHE A 50 11.11 0.10 -10.56
CA PHE A 50 12.56 -0.10 -10.46
C PHE A 50 13.27 -0.20 -11.81
N ARG A 51 12.51 -0.23 -12.92
CA ARG A 51 13.05 -0.37 -14.30
C ARG A 51 13.86 -1.66 -14.49
N THR A 52 13.32 -2.78 -14.00
CA THR A 52 13.88 -4.15 -14.09
C THR A 52 12.90 -5.09 -14.76
#